data_AF-A0A430Q7A2-F1
#
_entry.id   AF-A0A430Q7A2-F1
#
_cell.length_a   1.000
_cell.length_b   1.000
_cell.length_c   1.000
_cell.angle_alpha   90.00
_cell.angle_beta   90.00
_cell.angle_gamma   90.00
#
_symmetry.space_group_name_H-M   'P 1'
#
loop_
_entity.id
_entity.type
_entity.pdbx_description
1 polymer ?
#
loop_
_entity_poly.entity_id
_entity_poly.type
_entity_poly.pdbx_seq_one_letter_code
_entity_poly.pdbx_strand_id
1 'polypeptide(L)'
;MGILFTPENVDPYANIPSHKAFTRTYLSTVTADFECVSIVYCLFIYLTLFNFPNDLGEDNFLTCPIGILFTLGILLGSGGAQGRTGYQIGKTMRLKSTSSSWNSSEAQQEMKSLYQELNNSLTSEKTFLNEKEENVVRISTGIFVQKTYEVERRFTESIANDFEGELKQASYYILCES
;
A
#
# COMPACT_ATOMS: atom_id res chain seq x y z
N MET A 1 27.68 12.95 38.40
CA MET A 1 27.99 12.69 36.99
C MET A 1 27.52 11.28 36.69
N GLY A 2 26.35 11.00 36.10
CA GLY A 2 25.51 11.77 35.19
C GLY A 2 25.76 11.29 33.76
N ILE A 3 24.97 10.34 33.28
CA ILE A 3 24.48 10.33 31.88
C ILE A 3 23.03 9.78 31.92
N LEU A 4 22.11 10.71 31.66
CA LEU A 4 20.69 10.53 31.45
C LEU A 4 20.50 9.99 30.02
N PHE A 5 19.85 8.84 29.86
CA PHE A 5 19.41 8.37 28.54
C PHE A 5 18.01 8.91 28.26
N THR A 6 17.92 9.96 27.44
CA THR A 6 16.84 10.18 26.46
C THR A 6 17.49 10.85 25.23
N PRO A 7 17.06 10.49 24.01
CA PRO A 7 15.83 11.05 23.50
C PRO A 7 14.82 9.97 23.11
N GLU A 8 13.57 10.24 23.46
CA GLU A 8 12.42 9.68 22.76
C GLU A 8 12.65 9.89 21.26
N ASN A 9 12.73 8.79 20.51
CA ASN A 9 12.65 8.83 19.06
C ASN A 9 11.17 9.10 18.73
N VAL A 10 10.74 10.34 18.93
CA VAL A 10 9.38 10.79 18.62
C VAL A 10 9.25 10.68 17.11
N ASP A 11 8.60 9.62 16.64
CA ASP A 11 8.22 9.52 15.23
C ASP A 11 7.48 10.81 14.88
N PRO A 12 8.02 11.65 13.97
CA PRO A 12 7.45 12.97 13.66
C PRO A 12 6.05 12.86 13.04
N TYR A 13 5.56 11.64 12.79
CA TYR A 13 4.26 11.32 12.25
C TYR A 13 3.39 10.49 13.18
N ALA A 14 3.76 10.29 14.45
CA ALA A 14 2.97 9.54 15.43
C ALA A 14 1.51 10.02 15.57
N ASN A 15 1.25 11.30 15.27
CA ASN A 15 -0.07 11.94 15.33
C ASN A 15 -0.72 12.14 13.94
N ILE A 16 -0.13 11.62 12.86
CA ILE A 16 -0.63 11.78 11.49
C ILE A 16 -1.39 10.51 11.10
N PRO A 17 -2.60 10.61 10.51
CA PRO A 17 -3.34 9.45 10.03
C PRO A 17 -2.47 8.60 9.08
N SER A 18 -2.50 7.27 9.27
CA SER A 18 -1.64 6.31 8.58
C SER A 18 -1.66 6.50 7.05
N HIS A 19 -2.82 6.73 6.44
CA HIS A 19 -2.94 6.97 4.99
C HIS A 19 -2.27 8.27 4.52
N LYS A 20 -2.26 9.33 5.34
CA LYS A 20 -1.54 10.58 5.03
C LYS A 20 -0.04 10.40 5.17
N ALA A 21 0.39 9.65 6.19
CA ALA A 21 1.79 9.36 6.43
C ALA A 21 2.38 8.46 5.31
N PHE A 22 1.62 7.47 4.85
CA PHE A 22 1.94 6.67 3.67
C PHE A 22 2.03 7.54 2.41
N THR A 23 0.99 8.33 2.12
CA THR A 23 0.93 9.18 0.92
C THR A 23 2.11 10.16 0.86
N ARG A 24 2.45 10.80 2.00
CA ARG A 24 3.61 11.69 2.07
C ARG A 24 4.92 10.97 1.80
N THR A 25 5.12 9.78 2.38
CA THR A 25 6.35 8.99 2.19
C THR A 25 6.46 8.49 0.75
N TYR A 26 5.36 8.00 0.17
CA TYR A 26 5.30 7.55 -1.22
C TYR A 26 5.59 8.71 -2.17
N LEU A 27 4.88 9.82 -2.04
CA LEU A 27 5.10 11.00 -2.89
C LEU A 27 6.52 11.53 -2.73
N SER A 28 7.02 11.71 -1.51
CA SER A 28 8.39 12.19 -1.32
C SER A 28 9.45 11.24 -1.86
N THR A 29 9.15 9.97 -2.07
CA THR A 29 10.09 8.99 -2.65
C THR A 29 9.97 8.99 -4.18
N VAL A 30 8.75 8.87 -4.70
CA VAL A 30 8.50 8.78 -6.14
C VAL A 30 8.70 10.13 -6.85
N THR A 31 8.62 11.25 -6.11
CA THR A 31 8.95 12.59 -6.61
C THR A 31 10.30 13.11 -6.09
N ALA A 32 11.05 12.38 -5.24
CA ALA A 32 12.39 12.82 -4.82
C ALA A 32 13.40 12.82 -5.97
N ASP A 33 13.07 12.18 -7.09
CA ASP A 33 13.83 12.30 -8.34
C ASP A 33 13.65 13.69 -8.99
N PHE A 34 12.75 14.56 -8.48
CA PHE A 34 12.55 15.91 -9.01
C PHE A 34 13.40 17.00 -8.34
N GLU A 35 13.69 16.93 -7.04
CA GLU A 35 14.57 17.91 -6.40
C GLU A 35 15.33 17.28 -5.23
N CYS A 36 16.62 17.06 -5.45
CA CYS A 36 17.57 16.58 -4.46
C CYS A 36 17.78 17.64 -3.35
N VAL A 37 16.92 17.68 -2.32
CA VAL A 37 17.20 18.43 -1.07
C VAL A 37 16.63 17.72 0.17
N SER A 38 17.33 16.70 0.67
CA SER A 38 17.62 16.46 2.10
C SER A 38 18.28 15.09 2.32
N ILE A 39 19.61 15.12 2.38
CA ILE A 39 20.55 14.01 2.15
C ILE A 39 20.62 12.92 3.24
N VAL A 40 19.78 12.92 4.29
CA VAL A 40 20.01 12.00 5.43
C VAL A 40 18.95 10.91 5.63
N TYR A 41 17.76 11.01 5.03
CA TYR A 41 16.73 9.95 5.12
C TYR A 41 16.59 9.08 3.87
N CYS A 42 17.22 9.46 2.76
CA CYS A 42 17.14 8.71 1.49
C CYS A 42 17.80 7.32 1.55
N LEU A 43 18.85 7.14 2.36
CA LEU A 43 19.71 5.96 2.22
C LEU A 43 19.07 4.64 2.66
N PHE A 44 18.01 4.67 3.49
CA PHE A 44 17.41 3.44 4.03
C PHE A 44 16.26 2.88 3.19
N ILE A 45 15.66 3.68 2.30
CA ILE A 45 14.60 3.22 1.38
C ILE A 45 15.17 3.02 -0.04
N TYR A 46 16.25 3.72 -0.42
CA TYR A 46 16.96 3.56 -1.70
C TYR A 46 17.40 2.13 -2.00
N LEU A 47 17.66 1.31 -0.96
CA LEU A 47 18.13 -0.07 -1.14
C LEU A 47 17.01 -1.11 -1.30
N THR A 48 15.74 -0.77 -1.01
CA THR A 48 14.67 -1.79 -0.91
C THR A 48 13.59 -1.64 -1.96
N LEU A 49 13.41 -0.45 -2.55
CA LEU A 49 12.49 -0.22 -3.65
C LEU A 49 13.27 0.42 -4.80
N PHE A 50 13.43 -0.36 -5.87
CA PHE A 50 13.65 0.14 -7.22
C PHE A 50 15.08 0.64 -7.53
N ASN A 51 15.88 -0.27 -8.12
CA ASN A 51 16.75 0.09 -9.24
C ASN A 51 15.88 0.61 -10.40
N PHE A 52 15.31 1.81 -10.28
CA PHE A 52 14.84 2.57 -11.43
C PHE A 52 15.91 3.64 -11.68
N PRO A 53 16.82 3.43 -12.64
CA PRO A 53 17.74 4.48 -13.01
C PRO A 53 16.96 5.57 -13.76
N ASN A 54 16.94 6.80 -13.23
CA ASN A 54 16.99 8.06 -13.99
C ASN A 54 15.78 8.57 -14.82
N ASP A 55 14.59 7.98 -14.80
CA ASP A 55 13.59 8.28 -15.86
C ASP A 55 12.50 9.36 -15.57
N LEU A 56 12.55 10.13 -14.47
CA LEU A 56 11.46 11.09 -14.16
C LEU A 56 11.79 12.58 -14.38
N GLY A 57 13.01 12.94 -14.78
CA GLY A 57 13.46 14.34 -14.75
C GLY A 57 12.79 15.32 -15.74
N GLU A 58 12.22 14.85 -16.85
CA GLU A 58 11.68 15.72 -17.91
C GLU A 58 10.26 15.35 -18.40
N ASP A 59 9.66 14.27 -17.87
CA ASP A 59 8.39 13.73 -18.38
C ASP A 59 7.18 14.08 -17.50
N ASN A 60 5.99 14.08 -18.13
CA ASN A 60 4.72 14.24 -17.42
C ASN A 60 4.49 13.06 -16.47
N PHE A 61 4.43 13.34 -15.17
CA PHE A 61 4.24 12.33 -14.13
C PHE A 61 2.77 12.30 -13.63
N LEU A 62 2.18 11.11 -13.57
CA LEU A 62 0.83 10.86 -13.03
C LEU A 62 0.86 9.64 -12.10
N THR A 63 0.41 9.81 -10.86
CA THR A 63 0.31 8.71 -9.88
C THR A 63 -0.94 8.86 -9.00
N CYS A 64 -1.43 7.73 -8.50
CA CYS A 64 -2.52 7.66 -7.52
C CYS A 64 -2.06 6.90 -6.26
N PRO A 65 -1.46 7.60 -5.26
CA PRO A 65 -0.90 6.94 -4.07
C PRO A 65 -1.95 6.13 -3.28
N ILE A 66 -3.20 6.58 -3.28
CA ILE A 66 -4.27 5.88 -2.57
C ILE A 66 -4.62 4.54 -3.22
N GLY A 67 -4.51 4.42 -4.56
CA GLY A 67 -4.64 3.14 -5.27
C GLY A 67 -3.54 2.14 -4.89
N ILE A 68 -2.32 2.63 -4.67
CA ILE A 68 -1.20 1.80 -4.18
C ILE A 68 -1.46 1.33 -2.74
N LEU A 69 -2.00 2.20 -1.89
CA LEU A 69 -2.42 1.83 -0.53
C LEU A 69 -3.47 0.72 -0.57
N PHE A 70 -4.50 0.85 -1.40
CA PHE A 70 -5.53 -0.18 -1.55
C PHE A 70 -4.94 -1.51 -2.04
N THR A 71 -4.06 -1.46 -3.05
CA THR A 71 -3.43 -2.67 -3.61
C THR A 71 -2.61 -3.43 -2.57
N LEU A 72 -1.73 -2.73 -1.84
CA LEU A 72 -0.94 -3.34 -0.77
C LEU A 72 -1.81 -3.74 0.42
N GLY A 73 -2.87 -2.97 0.69
CA GLY A 73 -3.79 -3.17 1.81
C GLY A 73 -4.55 -4.47 1.67
N ILE A 74 -4.92 -4.84 0.44
CA ILE A 74 -5.52 -6.14 0.14
C ILE A 74 -4.57 -7.28 0.52
N LEU A 75 -3.29 -7.20 0.14
CA LEU A 75 -2.32 -8.27 0.44
C LEU A 75 -2.15 -8.50 1.94
N LEU A 76 -2.04 -7.42 2.72
CA LEU A 76 -1.91 -7.52 4.16
C LEU A 76 -3.25 -7.91 4.82
N GLY A 77 -4.33 -7.17 4.54
CA GLY A 77 -5.61 -7.32 5.21
C GLY A 77 -6.34 -8.65 4.93
N SER A 78 -6.14 -9.24 3.75
CA SER A 78 -6.66 -10.58 3.42
C SER A 78 -5.83 -11.73 4.00
N GLY A 79 -4.68 -11.44 4.62
CA GLY A 79 -3.76 -12.43 5.13
C GLY A 79 -2.90 -13.12 4.05
N GLY A 80 -2.85 -12.60 2.82
CA GLY A 80 -1.94 -13.10 1.79
C GLY A 80 -0.46 -12.86 2.12
N ALA A 81 -0.15 -11.70 2.71
CA ALA A 81 1.19 -11.35 3.15
C ALA A 81 1.40 -11.66 4.64
N GLN A 82 2.24 -12.65 4.93
CA GLN A 82 2.53 -13.11 6.29
C GLN A 82 3.98 -12.82 6.72
N GLY A 83 4.27 -13.03 8.00
CA GLY A 83 5.62 -12.94 8.57
C GLY A 83 6.29 -11.59 8.30
N ARG A 84 7.57 -11.63 7.89
CA ARG A 84 8.36 -10.42 7.60
C ARG A 84 7.77 -9.59 6.45
N THR A 85 7.18 -10.23 5.45
CA THR A 85 6.56 -9.56 4.31
C THR A 85 5.36 -8.73 4.75
N GLY A 86 4.42 -9.33 5.51
CA GLY A 86 3.29 -8.61 6.08
C GLY A 86 3.73 -7.48 7.02
N TYR A 87 4.77 -7.71 7.83
CA TYR A 87 5.32 -6.69 8.71
C TYR A 87 5.88 -5.47 7.97
N GLN A 88 6.59 -5.69 6.87
CA GLN A 88 7.12 -4.61 6.03
C GLN A 88 6.01 -3.79 5.38
N ILE A 89 4.93 -4.43 4.94
CA ILE A 89 3.74 -3.75 4.40
C ILE A 89 3.10 -2.90 5.51
N GLY A 90 2.83 -3.49 6.67
CA GLY A 90 2.20 -2.76 7.79
C GLY A 90 3.05 -1.60 8.30
N LYS A 91 4.39 -1.75 8.37
CA LYS A 91 5.31 -0.65 8.69
C LYS A 91 5.29 0.45 7.66
N THR A 92 5.30 0.10 6.37
CA THR A 92 5.22 1.08 5.28
C THR A 92 3.93 1.88 5.35
N MET A 93 2.83 1.23 5.71
CA MET A 93 1.52 1.86 5.94
C MET A 93 1.41 2.59 7.28
N ARG A 94 2.39 2.41 8.17
CA ARG A 94 2.45 2.99 9.51
C ARG A 94 1.22 2.64 10.34
N LEU A 95 0.92 1.34 10.38
CA LEU A 95 -0.10 0.80 11.25
C LEU A 95 0.37 0.79 12.71
N LYS A 96 -0.56 1.08 13.63
CA LYS A 96 -0.29 1.10 15.07
C LYS A 96 0.14 -0.29 15.55
N SER A 97 -0.51 -1.34 15.06
CA SER A 97 -0.19 -2.76 15.32
C SER A 97 1.20 -3.22 14.86
N THR A 98 1.95 -2.38 14.14
CA THR A 98 3.32 -2.69 13.66
C THR A 98 4.40 -1.75 14.22
N SER A 99 3.99 -0.82 15.08
CA SER A 99 4.86 0.24 15.61
C SER A 99 5.91 -0.29 16.59
N SER A 100 5.54 -1.18 17.52
CA SER A 100 6.41 -1.68 18.59
C SER A 100 6.75 -3.17 18.46
N SER A 101 5.81 -3.99 18.01
CA SER A 101 5.97 -5.42 17.79
C SER A 101 5.14 -5.89 16.59
N TRP A 102 5.40 -7.09 16.08
CA TRP A 102 4.61 -7.65 14.98
C TRP A 102 3.48 -8.52 15.52
N ASN A 103 2.24 -8.07 15.33
CA ASN A 103 1.05 -8.86 15.55
C ASN A 103 0.28 -8.97 14.22
N SER A 104 0.35 -10.15 13.58
CA SER A 104 -0.24 -10.35 12.26
C SER A 104 -1.77 -10.22 12.26
N SER A 105 -2.44 -10.71 13.30
CA SER A 105 -3.91 -10.67 13.38
C SER A 105 -4.41 -9.25 13.60
N GLU A 106 -3.77 -8.49 14.48
CA GLU A 106 -4.13 -7.09 14.71
C GLU A 106 -3.82 -6.23 13.47
N ALA A 107 -2.69 -6.45 12.81
CA ALA A 107 -2.33 -5.72 11.61
C ALA A 107 -3.24 -6.01 10.41
N GLN A 108 -3.65 -7.27 10.23
CA GLN A 108 -4.65 -7.66 9.23
C GLN A 108 -5.97 -6.93 9.47
N GLN A 109 -6.47 -6.95 10.71
CA GLN A 109 -7.74 -6.31 11.06
C GLN A 109 -7.68 -4.79 10.96
N GLU A 110 -6.60 -4.17 11.44
CA GLU A 110 -6.39 -2.72 11.34
C GLU A 110 -6.34 -2.28 9.87
N MET A 111 -5.63 -3.03 9.02
CA MET A 111 -5.57 -2.74 7.59
C MET A 111 -6.92 -2.92 6.89
N LYS A 112 -7.65 -3.98 7.22
CA LYS A 112 -8.99 -4.22 6.69
C LYS A 112 -9.94 -3.07 7.05
N SER A 113 -9.95 -2.65 8.31
CA SER A 113 -10.78 -1.52 8.77
C SER A 113 -10.40 -0.22 8.05
N LEU A 114 -9.09 0.09 7.94
CA LEU A 114 -8.60 1.28 7.23
C LEU A 114 -8.99 1.26 5.74
N TYR A 115 -8.85 0.10 5.10
CA TYR A 115 -9.26 -0.09 3.71
C TYR A 115 -10.74 0.22 3.53
N GLN A 116 -11.60 -0.38 4.36
CA GLN A 116 -13.05 -0.23 4.24
C GLN A 116 -13.51 1.20 4.54
N GLU A 117 -12.93 1.85 5.55
CA GLU A 117 -13.23 3.26 5.87
C GLU A 117 -12.92 4.18 4.68
N LEU A 118 -11.73 4.03 4.08
CA LEU A 118 -11.33 4.84 2.93
C LEU A 118 -12.13 4.50 1.67
N ASN A 119 -12.37 3.21 1.40
CA ASN A 119 -13.11 2.79 0.21
C ASN A 119 -14.54 3.33 0.28
N ASN A 120 -15.23 3.11 1.40
CA ASN A 120 -16.60 3.59 1.60
C ASN A 120 -16.70 5.11 1.47
N SER A 121 -15.73 5.85 2.04
CA SER A 121 -15.72 7.32 1.95
C SER A 121 -15.52 7.82 0.51
N LEU A 122 -14.82 7.09 -0.35
CA LEU A 122 -14.55 7.51 -1.72
C LEU A 122 -15.65 7.07 -2.69
N THR A 123 -16.20 5.87 -2.48
CA THR A 123 -17.23 5.29 -3.36
C THR A 123 -18.65 5.73 -2.99
N SER A 124 -18.85 6.32 -1.79
CA SER A 124 -20.10 6.97 -1.40
C SER A 124 -20.37 8.26 -2.17
N GLU A 125 -19.33 8.92 -2.69
CA GLU A 125 -19.46 10.16 -3.45
C GLU A 125 -20.05 9.89 -4.84
N LYS A 126 -21.19 10.53 -5.12
CA LYS A 126 -21.97 10.34 -6.35
C LYS A 126 -22.00 11.62 -7.19
N THR A 127 -22.05 11.44 -8.50
CA THR A 127 -22.25 12.49 -9.48
C THR A 127 -23.34 12.08 -10.46
N PHE A 128 -23.89 13.03 -11.20
CA PHE A 128 -24.88 12.76 -12.24
C PHE A 128 -24.24 12.97 -13.61
N LEU A 129 -24.24 11.91 -14.42
CA LEU A 129 -23.83 11.94 -15.82
C LEU A 129 -24.98 11.46 -16.68
N ASN A 130 -25.48 12.31 -17.59
CA ASN A 130 -26.63 12.00 -18.45
C ASN A 130 -27.87 11.50 -17.64
N GLU A 131 -28.20 12.20 -16.56
CA GLU A 131 -29.31 11.85 -15.64
C GLU A 131 -29.15 10.50 -14.92
N LYS A 132 -28.00 9.84 -15.05
CA LYS A 132 -27.66 8.62 -14.32
C LYS A 132 -26.71 8.94 -13.18
N GLU A 133 -27.02 8.39 -12.02
CA GLU A 133 -26.17 8.45 -10.84
C GLU A 133 -24.96 7.53 -11.04
N GLU A 134 -23.77 8.10 -10.90
CA GLU A 134 -22.49 7.44 -11.13
C GLU A 134 -21.53 7.75 -9.98
N ASN A 135 -20.63 6.82 -9.66
CA ASN A 135 -19.60 7.06 -8.63
C ASN A 135 -18.57 8.09 -9.13
N VAL A 136 -18.25 9.07 -8.29
CA VAL A 136 -17.17 10.04 -8.55
C VAL A 136 -15.82 9.33 -8.62
N VAL A 137 -15.58 8.39 -7.70
CA VAL A 137 -14.35 7.60 -7.62
C VAL A 137 -14.67 6.13 -7.84
N ARG A 138 -13.92 5.50 -8.74
CA ARG A 138 -13.94 4.05 -8.97
C ARG A 138 -12.55 3.50 -8.70
N ILE A 139 -12.46 2.59 -7.73
CA ILE A 139 -11.22 1.90 -7.38
C ILE A 139 -11.40 0.44 -7.81
N SER A 140 -10.40 -0.12 -8.47
CA SER A 140 -10.43 -1.52 -8.89
C SER A 140 -9.04 -2.10 -8.75
N THR A 141 -8.94 -3.22 -8.03
CA THR A 141 -7.68 -3.95 -7.85
C THR A 141 -7.86 -5.36 -8.38
N GLY A 142 -7.03 -5.73 -9.36
CA GLY A 142 -6.97 -7.08 -9.90
C GLY A 142 -5.72 -7.82 -9.40
N ILE A 143 -5.91 -9.00 -8.82
CA ILE A 143 -4.81 -9.91 -8.44
C ILE A 143 -4.80 -11.06 -9.42
N PHE A 144 -3.77 -11.12 -10.26
CA PHE A 144 -3.64 -12.18 -11.25
C PHE A 144 -2.61 -13.21 -10.78
N VAL A 145 -3.02 -14.47 -10.59
CA VAL A 145 -2.17 -15.56 -10.07
C VAL A 145 -1.95 -16.63 -11.15
N GLN A 146 -0.78 -17.27 -11.19
CA GLN A 146 -0.55 -18.36 -12.15
C GLN A 146 -1.46 -19.54 -11.82
N LYS A 147 -2.13 -20.11 -12.83
CA LYS A 147 -3.05 -21.26 -12.68
C LYS A 147 -2.45 -22.49 -11.98
N THR A 148 -1.12 -22.61 -11.94
CA THR A 148 -0.41 -23.73 -11.30
C THR A 148 -0.36 -23.62 -9.78
N TYR A 149 -0.57 -22.43 -9.22
CA TYR A 149 -0.60 -22.25 -7.76
C TYR A 149 -1.97 -22.59 -7.20
N GLU A 150 -1.98 -23.41 -6.15
CA GLU A 150 -3.15 -23.56 -5.29
C GLU A 150 -3.34 -22.27 -4.49
N VAL A 151 -4.55 -21.70 -4.58
CA VAL A 151 -4.89 -20.47 -3.87
C VAL A 151 -5.79 -20.83 -2.70
N GLU A 152 -5.36 -20.44 -1.51
CA GLU A 152 -6.12 -20.62 -0.28
C GLU A 152 -7.52 -20.04 -0.42
N ARG A 153 -8.53 -20.87 -0.09
CA ARG A 153 -9.94 -20.49 -0.21
C ARG A 153 -10.27 -19.24 0.58
N ARG A 154 -9.75 -19.13 1.82
CA ARG A 154 -9.97 -17.99 2.71
C ARG A 154 -9.45 -16.68 2.12
N PHE A 155 -8.32 -16.73 1.42
CA PHE A 155 -7.73 -15.56 0.77
C PHE A 155 -8.61 -15.08 -0.39
N THR A 156 -9.08 -16.01 -1.22
CA THR A 156 -10.00 -15.69 -2.34
C THR A 156 -11.33 -15.12 -1.83
N GLU A 157 -11.91 -15.73 -0.80
CA GLU A 157 -13.14 -15.25 -0.16
C GLU A 157 -12.95 -13.86 0.46
N SER A 158 -11.82 -13.60 1.11
CA SER A 158 -11.55 -12.27 1.69
C SER A 158 -11.41 -11.20 0.61
N ILE A 159 -10.72 -11.47 -0.50
CA ILE A 159 -10.60 -10.50 -1.61
C ILE A 159 -11.97 -10.10 -2.15
N ALA A 160 -12.86 -11.07 -2.36
CA ALA A 160 -14.19 -10.84 -2.91
C ALA A 160 -15.12 -10.13 -1.91
N ASN A 161 -15.10 -10.54 -0.64
CA ASN A 161 -16.09 -10.08 0.34
C ASN A 161 -15.68 -8.79 1.07
N ASP A 162 -14.38 -8.58 1.29
CA ASP A 162 -13.90 -7.54 2.20
C ASP A 162 -13.29 -6.34 1.48
N PHE A 163 -12.84 -6.53 0.23
CA PHE A 163 -11.97 -5.58 -0.45
C PHE A 163 -12.46 -5.14 -1.84
N GLU A 164 -13.58 -5.66 -2.35
CA GLU A 164 -14.07 -5.36 -3.72
C GLU A 164 -13.00 -5.63 -4.80
N GLY A 165 -12.05 -6.52 -4.51
CA GLY A 165 -10.98 -6.91 -5.42
C GLY A 165 -11.40 -8.11 -6.27
N GLU A 166 -10.70 -8.31 -7.37
CA GLU A 166 -10.91 -9.47 -8.23
C GLU A 166 -9.65 -10.32 -8.31
N LEU A 167 -9.75 -11.61 -7.94
CA LEU A 167 -8.68 -12.58 -8.15
C LEU A 167 -8.96 -13.38 -9.41
N LYS A 168 -8.01 -13.36 -10.36
CA LYS A 168 -8.09 -14.13 -11.61
C LYS A 168 -6.87 -15.03 -11.76
N GLN A 169 -7.11 -16.32 -11.95
CA GLN A 169 -6.02 -17.23 -12.31
C GLN A 169 -5.75 -17.18 -13.82
N ALA A 170 -4.53 -16.81 -14.19
CA ALA A 170 -4.08 -16.68 -15.58
C ALA A 170 -2.94 -17.65 -15.89
N SER A 171 -2.80 -18.00 -17.17
CA SER A 171 -1.62 -18.72 -17.65
C SER A 171 -0.61 -17.69 -18.12
N TYR A 172 0.56 -17.64 -17.47
CA TYR A 172 1.65 -16.74 -17.84
C TYR A 172 2.73 -17.41 -18.70
N TYR A 173 2.45 -18.62 -19.18
CA TYR A 173 3.29 -19.25 -20.20
C TYR A 173 3.14 -18.44 -21.50
N ILE A 174 4.01 -17.45 -21.67
CA ILE A 174 4.30 -16.85 -22.96
C ILE A 174 5.53 -17.59 -23.50
N LEU A 175 5.27 -18.45 -24.48
CA LEU A 175 6.13 -18.84 -25.60
C LEU A 175 7.61 -18.45 -25.47
N CYS A 176 8.42 -19.29 -24.81
CA CYS A 176 9.82 -19.45 -25.21
C CYS A 176 9.88 -20.29 -26.49
N GLU A 177 9.21 -19.85 -27.55
CA GLU A 177 9.42 -20.34 -28.91
C GLU A 177 9.60 -19.13 -29.82
N SER A 178 10.86 -18.69 -29.93
CA SER A 178 11.40 -18.01 -31.11
C SER A 178 12.92 -18.15 -31.09
#